data_AF-A0A2C6KA18-F1
#
_entry.id   AF-A0A2C6KA18-F1
#
_cell.length_a   1.000
_cell.length_b   1.000
_cell.length_c   1.000
_cell.angle_alpha   90.00
_cell.angle_beta   90.00
_cell.angle_gamma   90.00
#
_symmetry.space_group_name_H-M   'P 1'
#
loop_
_entity.id
_entity.type
_entity.pdbx_description
1 polymer ?
#
loop_
_entity_poly.entity_id
_entity_poly.type
_entity_poly.pdbx_seq_one_letter_code
_entity_poly.pdbx_strand_id
1 'polypeptide(L)'
;MEDLENTKKRKKKSLPSSSSPSQEDRGEEGQKDIENESESTDNKNDLYSSSSHRDSSLLRPSSMPSSVHPRAAFNACLQQAVYPHVRSFDTFAEVYVQEMVKDLPVFYVDPNYEPEKHEANPYYTPSDYIKLAISSVSLGPPVRFDSSSSLRPDLSSSSSSSSSPSSSLDRLLLLPRQCRESHLTYGSPLKVSFLLSRNKDGSTLRKDLIVGLAPLMVKSNLCTTR
;
A
#
# COMPACT_ATOMS: atom_id res chain seq x y z
N MET A 1 66.10 -0.47 -27.53
CA MET A 1 65.60 -1.67 -26.85
C MET A 1 64.22 -1.32 -26.35
N GLU A 2 63.28 -1.31 -27.30
CA GLU A 2 62.34 -2.42 -27.59
C GLU A 2 61.08 -2.20 -26.72
N ASP A 3 60.02 -1.60 -27.31
CA ASP A 3 58.83 -2.26 -27.90
C ASP A 3 57.87 -2.71 -26.77
N LEU A 4 56.53 -2.64 -26.78
CA LEU A 4 55.44 -2.55 -27.75
C LEU A 4 54.28 -1.82 -27.01
N GLU A 5 53.56 -0.87 -27.58
CA GLU A 5 52.42 -1.05 -28.51
C GLU A 5 51.34 -2.03 -28.00
N ASN A 6 50.17 -1.54 -27.57
CA ASN A 6 48.92 -2.16 -28.01
C ASN A 6 47.65 -1.31 -27.85
N THR A 7 46.77 -1.58 -28.79
CA THR A 7 45.77 -0.69 -29.38
C THR A 7 44.34 -1.13 -29.06
N LYS A 8 43.49 -0.16 -28.71
CA LYS A 8 42.20 0.17 -29.37
C LYS A 8 41.27 -1.01 -29.76
N LYS A 9 40.16 -1.20 -29.03
CA LYS A 9 38.85 -1.57 -29.65
C LYS A 9 37.67 -0.83 -29.02
N ARG A 10 37.27 0.25 -29.68
CA ARG A 10 35.94 0.88 -29.60
C ARG A 10 34.90 -0.09 -30.16
N LYS A 11 33.83 -0.37 -29.41
CA LYS A 11 32.59 -0.94 -29.97
C LYS A 11 31.46 0.05 -29.71
N LYS A 12 31.17 0.88 -30.73
CA LYS A 12 29.95 1.67 -30.83
C LYS A 12 28.78 0.70 -30.93
N LYS A 13 27.78 0.81 -30.05
CA LYS A 13 26.47 0.20 -30.24
C LYS A 13 25.45 1.33 -30.30
N SER A 14 24.85 1.45 -31.47
CA SER A 14 23.87 2.42 -31.90
C SER A 14 22.55 2.26 -31.15
N LEU A 15 21.99 3.40 -30.71
CA LEU A 15 20.59 3.58 -30.34
C LEU A 15 19.72 3.55 -31.60
N PRO A 16 18.49 3.01 -31.56
CA PRO A 16 17.41 3.45 -32.40
C PRO A 16 16.56 4.53 -31.72
N SER A 17 16.08 5.39 -32.59
CA SER A 17 15.43 6.67 -32.45
C SER A 17 13.99 6.64 -31.90
N SER A 18 13.65 7.76 -31.28
CA SER A 18 12.32 8.30 -31.01
C SER A 18 11.39 8.33 -32.22
N SER A 19 10.11 8.04 -31.99
CA SER A 19 9.01 8.64 -32.76
C SER A 19 7.72 8.64 -31.92
N SER A 20 7.37 9.81 -31.40
CA SER A 20 6.00 10.15 -31.01
C SER A 20 5.37 10.93 -32.16
N PRO A 21 4.06 10.75 -32.40
CA PRO A 21 3.24 11.88 -32.83
C PRO A 21 2.01 12.06 -31.91
N SER A 22 1.87 13.32 -31.52
CA SER A 22 0.69 14.02 -31.01
C SER A 22 -0.50 14.02 -31.99
N GLN A 23 -1.72 14.02 -31.44
CA GLN A 23 -2.93 14.76 -31.87
C GLN A 23 -4.07 14.32 -30.93
N GLU A 24 -4.51 15.14 -29.97
CA GLU A 24 -5.55 16.18 -30.12
C GLU A 24 -6.76 15.71 -30.94
N ASP A 25 -7.84 15.33 -30.24
CA ASP A 25 -9.18 15.56 -30.76
C ASP A 25 -10.12 16.01 -29.63
N ARG A 26 -10.77 17.14 -29.87
CA ARG A 26 -11.73 17.82 -28.99
C ARG A 26 -13.12 17.40 -29.44
N GLY A 27 -13.87 16.75 -28.56
CA GLY A 27 -15.31 16.58 -28.70
C GLY A 27 -16.04 17.36 -27.62
N GLU A 28 -16.60 18.50 -28.00
CA GLU A 28 -17.52 19.32 -27.21
C GLU A 28 -18.93 18.67 -27.12
N GLU A 29 -19.73 19.27 -26.24
CA GLU A 29 -21.20 19.28 -26.18
C GLU A 29 -21.93 18.14 -25.43
N GLY A 30 -22.65 18.54 -24.38
CA GLY A 30 -23.59 17.66 -23.68
C GLY A 30 -24.13 18.19 -22.36
N GLN A 31 -24.44 19.48 -22.30
CA GLN A 31 -25.13 20.15 -21.19
C GLN A 31 -26.58 19.64 -21.10
N LYS A 32 -26.97 19.01 -19.98
CA LYS A 32 -28.36 18.94 -19.53
C LYS A 32 -28.43 18.92 -18.00
N ASP A 33 -28.83 20.07 -17.48
CA ASP A 33 -29.40 20.28 -16.16
C ASP A 33 -30.68 19.44 -16.02
N ILE A 34 -30.80 18.69 -14.91
CA ILE A 34 -32.10 18.31 -14.35
C ILE A 34 -31.99 18.55 -12.84
N GLU A 35 -32.42 19.74 -12.45
CA GLU A 35 -32.98 20.00 -11.13
C GLU A 35 -34.21 19.10 -10.93
N ASN A 36 -34.32 18.50 -9.75
CA ASN A 36 -35.61 18.21 -9.14
C ASN A 36 -35.40 18.14 -7.63
N GLU A 37 -35.58 19.29 -7.00
CA GLU A 37 -36.02 19.37 -5.62
C GLU A 37 -37.41 18.77 -5.50
N SER A 38 -37.63 17.97 -4.46
CA SER A 38 -38.95 17.76 -3.86
C SER A 38 -38.73 17.29 -2.43
N GLU A 39 -38.73 18.26 -1.51
CA GLU A 39 -39.12 18.06 -0.12
C GLU A 39 -40.53 17.47 -0.04
N SER A 40 -40.74 16.53 0.88
CA SER A 40 -42.01 16.43 1.62
C SER A 40 -41.82 15.65 2.91
N THR A 41 -41.65 16.40 3.99
CA THR A 41 -42.34 16.32 5.29
C THR A 41 -42.83 14.96 5.82
N ASP A 42 -42.28 14.62 6.99
CA ASP A 42 -42.97 14.23 8.23
C ASP A 42 -44.41 13.70 8.13
N ASN A 43 -44.60 12.46 8.59
CA ASN A 43 -45.78 12.12 9.38
C ASN A 43 -45.46 11.06 10.44
N LYS A 44 -45.40 11.53 11.69
CA LYS A 44 -45.61 10.74 12.90
C LYS A 44 -47.01 10.13 12.87
N ASN A 45 -47.13 8.87 13.25
CA ASN A 45 -48.32 8.37 13.95
C ASN A 45 -47.89 7.18 14.82
N ASP A 46 -47.65 7.48 16.09
CA ASP A 46 -47.82 6.52 17.17
C ASP A 46 -49.32 6.27 17.34
N LEU A 47 -49.76 5.00 17.41
CA LEU A 47 -50.78 4.59 18.37
C LEU A 47 -50.83 3.07 18.55
N TYR A 48 -50.85 2.69 19.82
CA TYR A 48 -51.03 1.35 20.37
C TYR A 48 -52.25 0.61 19.82
N SER A 49 -52.13 -0.73 19.68
CA SER A 49 -53.16 -1.66 20.16
C SER A 49 -52.64 -3.09 20.30
N SER A 50 -52.74 -3.57 21.53
CA SER A 50 -52.61 -4.96 21.98
C SER A 50 -53.68 -5.86 21.34
N SER A 51 -53.36 -7.13 21.07
CA SER A 51 -54.03 -8.29 21.68
C SER A 51 -53.88 -9.59 20.87
N SER A 52 -53.89 -10.66 21.65
CA SER A 52 -53.79 -12.09 21.36
C SER A 52 -54.92 -12.67 20.49
N HIS A 53 -54.59 -13.57 19.55
CA HIS A 53 -54.89 -15.01 19.59
C HIS A 53 -54.91 -15.65 18.19
N ARG A 54 -54.21 -16.80 18.10
CA ARG A 54 -54.46 -18.02 17.29
C ARG A 54 -54.70 -17.87 15.78
N ASP A 55 -53.84 -18.50 14.97
CA ASP A 55 -54.27 -19.75 14.33
C ASP A 55 -53.12 -20.52 13.67
N SER A 56 -53.29 -21.83 13.74
CA SER A 56 -52.47 -22.91 13.21
C SER A 56 -52.23 -22.83 11.70
N SER A 57 -50.96 -22.79 11.29
CA SER A 57 -50.54 -23.29 9.97
C SER A 57 -49.53 -24.43 10.16
N LEU A 58 -50.05 -25.58 10.56
CA LEU A 58 -49.41 -26.85 10.27
C LEU A 58 -49.63 -27.13 8.78
N LEU A 59 -48.61 -27.73 8.14
CA LEU A 59 -48.56 -28.20 6.74
C LEU A 59 -47.95 -27.22 5.72
N ARG A 60 -46.64 -26.96 5.86
CA ARG A 60 -45.76 -26.91 4.69
C ARG A 60 -44.79 -28.09 4.77
N PRO A 61 -44.87 -29.09 3.88
CA PRO A 61 -43.90 -30.17 3.86
C PRO A 61 -42.59 -29.60 3.30
N SER A 62 -41.72 -29.12 4.20
CA SER A 62 -40.32 -28.82 3.86
C SER A 62 -39.55 -30.14 3.77
N SER A 63 -39.80 -30.92 2.73
CA SER A 63 -38.89 -31.98 2.31
C SER A 63 -37.71 -31.37 1.55
N MET A 64 -36.94 -30.52 2.21
CA MET A 64 -35.55 -30.30 1.81
C MET A 64 -34.77 -31.47 2.40
N PRO A 65 -34.12 -32.32 1.59
CA PRO A 65 -33.19 -33.29 2.13
C PRO A 65 -32.15 -32.51 2.93
N SER A 66 -32.03 -32.83 4.22
CA SER A 66 -30.93 -32.40 5.07
C SER A 66 -29.65 -33.00 4.47
N SER A 67 -29.09 -32.29 3.49
CA SER A 67 -27.89 -32.72 2.81
C SER A 67 -26.77 -32.79 3.83
N VAL A 68 -26.34 -34.01 4.10
CA VAL A 68 -25.14 -34.32 4.84
C VAL A 68 -23.96 -33.84 3.98
N HIS A 69 -23.45 -32.64 4.26
CA HIS A 69 -22.16 -32.09 3.79
C HIS A 69 -22.03 -31.41 2.39
N PRO A 70 -22.80 -30.36 2.04
CA PRO A 70 -22.41 -29.44 0.95
C PRO A 70 -21.59 -28.22 1.43
N ARG A 71 -21.66 -27.86 2.72
CA ARG A 71 -21.04 -26.61 3.22
C ARG A 71 -19.51 -26.67 3.21
N ALA A 72 -18.93 -27.84 3.52
CA ALA A 72 -17.47 -28.02 3.53
C ALA A 72 -16.89 -28.06 2.10
N ALA A 73 -17.54 -28.77 1.17
CA ALA A 73 -17.12 -28.84 -0.23
C ALA A 73 -17.23 -27.48 -0.94
N PHE A 74 -18.33 -26.75 -0.71
CA PHE A 74 -18.49 -25.38 -1.22
C PHE A 74 -17.40 -24.44 -0.71
N ASN A 75 -17.06 -24.51 0.58
CA ASN A 75 -15.99 -23.72 1.16
C ASN A 75 -14.61 -24.08 0.55
N ALA A 76 -14.37 -25.35 0.22
CA ALA A 76 -13.13 -25.79 -0.41
C ALA A 76 -13.01 -25.25 -1.85
N CYS A 77 -14.07 -25.37 -2.67
CA CYS A 77 -14.09 -24.80 -4.02
C CYS A 77 -13.93 -23.28 -4.00
N LEU A 78 -14.56 -22.60 -3.05
CA LEU A 78 -14.41 -21.15 -2.88
C LEU A 78 -12.98 -20.77 -2.50
N GLN A 79 -12.35 -21.50 -1.58
CA GLN A 79 -10.94 -21.28 -1.22
C GLN A 79 -10.01 -21.49 -2.41
N GLN A 80 -10.25 -22.52 -3.23
CA GLN A 80 -9.48 -22.77 -4.44
C GLN A 80 -9.66 -21.65 -5.48
N ALA A 81 -10.87 -21.10 -5.63
CA ALA A 81 -11.14 -20.03 -6.57
C ALA A 81 -10.38 -18.74 -6.23
N VAL A 82 -10.23 -18.40 -4.94
CA VAL A 82 -9.52 -17.18 -4.50
C VAL A 82 -8.02 -17.39 -4.28
N TYR A 83 -7.58 -18.64 -4.18
CA TYR A 83 -6.19 -19.02 -3.92
C TYR A 83 -5.16 -18.30 -4.80
N PRO A 84 -5.28 -18.26 -6.15
CA PRO A 84 -4.27 -17.62 -6.99
C PRO A 84 -4.12 -16.12 -6.69
N HIS A 85 -5.22 -15.44 -6.35
CA HIS A 85 -5.17 -14.02 -5.98
C HIS A 85 -4.44 -13.82 -4.66
N VAL A 86 -4.80 -14.57 -3.62
CA VAL A 86 -4.15 -14.49 -2.31
C VAL A 86 -2.67 -14.80 -2.43
N ARG A 87 -2.34 -15.88 -3.15
CA ARG A 87 -0.95 -16.30 -3.36
C ARG A 87 -0.13 -15.29 -4.15
N SER A 88 -0.71 -14.67 -5.18
CA SER A 88 -0.04 -13.62 -5.95
C SER A 88 0.27 -12.40 -5.09
N PHE A 89 -0.66 -12.00 -4.21
CA PHE A 89 -0.45 -10.90 -3.28
C PHE A 89 0.61 -11.22 -2.23
N ASP A 90 0.59 -12.42 -1.64
CA ASP A 90 1.60 -12.83 -0.65
C ASP A 90 2.99 -12.83 -1.29
N THR A 91 3.10 -13.35 -2.51
CA THR A 91 4.37 -13.35 -3.27
C THR A 91 4.84 -11.92 -3.55
N PHE A 92 3.92 -11.02 -3.90
CA PHE A 92 4.20 -9.60 -4.05
C PHE A 92 4.74 -8.98 -2.76
N ALA A 93 4.02 -9.15 -1.65
CA ALA A 93 4.35 -8.55 -0.37
C ALA A 93 5.66 -9.08 0.23
N GLU A 94 5.94 -10.36 0.07
CA GLU A 94 7.12 -11.02 0.67
C GLU A 94 8.37 -10.85 -0.19
N VAL A 95 8.25 -10.95 -1.51
CA VAL A 95 9.39 -11.01 -2.44
C VAL A 95 9.51 -9.73 -3.26
N TYR A 96 8.49 -9.42 -4.07
CA TYR A 96 8.62 -8.36 -5.07
C TYR A 96 8.78 -6.96 -4.46
N VAL A 97 8.13 -6.66 -3.33
CA VAL A 97 8.33 -5.39 -2.63
C VAL A 97 9.80 -5.14 -2.26
N GLN A 98 10.52 -6.19 -1.88
CA GLN A 98 11.95 -6.08 -1.55
C GLN A 98 12.81 -6.03 -2.81
N GLU A 99 12.49 -6.82 -3.84
CA GLU A 99 13.19 -6.79 -5.13
C GLU A 99 13.12 -5.43 -5.82
N MET A 100 11.97 -4.74 -5.74
CA MET A 100 11.79 -3.41 -6.33
C MET A 100 12.85 -2.40 -5.87
N VAL A 101 13.38 -2.56 -4.66
CA VAL A 101 14.41 -1.67 -4.10
C VAL A 101 15.73 -1.78 -4.84
N LYS A 102 16.06 -2.95 -5.39
CA LYS A 102 17.35 -3.21 -6.05
C LYS A 102 17.49 -2.44 -7.36
N ASP A 103 16.37 -2.16 -8.01
CA ASP A 103 16.30 -1.45 -9.29
C ASP A 103 16.15 0.07 -9.11
N LEU A 104 16.02 0.56 -7.87
CA LEU A 104 15.85 1.98 -7.62
C LEU A 104 17.18 2.73 -7.85
N PRO A 105 17.13 3.91 -8.52
CA PRO A 105 18.30 4.72 -8.70
C PRO A 105 18.81 5.24 -7.36
N VAL A 106 20.12 5.36 -7.26
CA VAL A 106 20.78 6.05 -6.16
C VAL A 106 20.87 7.52 -6.50
N PHE A 107 20.52 8.37 -5.53
CA PHE A 107 20.61 9.82 -5.70
C PHE A 107 21.93 10.33 -5.12
N TYR A 108 22.57 11.24 -5.85
CA TYR A 108 23.80 11.88 -5.43
C TYR A 108 23.52 13.38 -5.30
N VAL A 109 23.87 13.93 -4.14
CA VAL A 109 23.66 15.34 -3.81
C VAL A 109 25.01 15.95 -3.48
N ASP A 110 25.38 16.98 -4.22
CA ASP A 110 26.55 17.80 -3.91
C ASP A 110 26.13 19.00 -3.05
N PRO A 111 26.57 19.09 -1.78
CA PRO A 111 26.20 20.18 -0.90
C PRO A 111 26.82 21.52 -1.27
N ASN A 112 27.88 21.53 -2.10
CA ASN A 112 28.61 22.73 -2.49
C ASN A 112 28.39 23.09 -3.96
N TYR A 113 27.28 22.60 -4.56
CA TYR A 113 26.99 22.86 -5.95
C TYR A 113 26.60 24.33 -6.19
N GLU A 114 27.42 25.05 -6.96
CA GLU A 114 27.14 26.40 -7.41
C GLU A 114 26.70 26.39 -8.89
N PRO A 115 25.43 26.69 -9.21
CA PRO A 115 24.92 26.63 -10.58
C PRO A 115 25.71 27.47 -11.57
N GLU A 116 26.08 28.71 -11.18
CA GLU A 116 26.79 29.67 -12.03
C GLU A 116 28.16 29.17 -12.49
N LYS A 117 28.86 28.39 -11.66
CA LYS A 117 30.21 27.89 -11.96
C LYS A 117 30.20 26.48 -12.56
N HIS A 118 29.19 25.68 -12.22
CA HIS A 118 29.20 24.25 -12.48
C HIS A 118 28.26 23.81 -13.62
N GLU A 119 27.17 24.52 -13.92
CA GLU A 119 26.26 24.13 -15.00
C GLU A 119 26.92 24.14 -16.38
N ALA A 120 27.76 25.15 -16.66
CA ALA A 120 28.45 25.28 -17.93
C ALA A 120 29.78 24.51 -18.00
N ASN A 121 30.22 23.89 -16.90
CA ASN A 121 31.50 23.18 -16.83
C ASN A 121 31.30 21.65 -16.98
N PRO A 122 31.54 21.07 -18.18
CA PRO A 122 31.35 19.63 -18.40
C PRO A 122 32.37 18.77 -17.67
N TYR A 123 33.42 19.36 -17.09
CA TYR A 123 34.46 18.67 -16.33
C TYR A 123 34.28 18.83 -14.81
N TYR A 124 33.15 19.39 -14.37
CA TYR A 124 32.87 19.51 -12.95
C TYR A 124 32.75 18.11 -12.31
N THR A 125 33.55 17.88 -11.28
CA THR A 125 33.47 16.68 -10.42
C THR A 125 33.45 17.13 -8.98
N PRO A 126 32.38 16.83 -8.22
CA PRO A 126 32.26 17.28 -6.84
C PRO A 126 33.33 16.61 -5.95
N SER A 127 33.95 17.40 -5.08
CA SER A 127 34.96 16.93 -4.12
C SER A 127 34.34 16.18 -2.93
N ASP A 128 33.11 16.52 -2.56
CA ASP A 128 32.30 15.82 -1.58
C ASP A 128 30.88 15.65 -2.13
N TYR A 129 30.24 14.54 -1.78
CA TYR A 129 28.86 14.27 -2.14
C TYR A 129 28.20 13.36 -1.11
N ILE A 130 26.88 13.50 -1.03
CA ILE A 130 25.99 12.68 -0.23
C ILE A 130 25.29 11.71 -1.17
N LYS A 131 25.48 10.42 -0.93
CA LYS A 131 24.78 9.33 -1.63
C LYS A 131 23.58 8.92 -0.80
N LEU A 132 22.39 9.02 -1.40
CA LEU A 132 21.11 8.63 -0.82
C LEU A 132 20.58 7.40 -1.57
N ALA A 133 20.32 6.33 -0.84
CA ALA A 133 19.76 5.10 -1.38
C ALA A 133 18.63 4.60 -0.50
N ILE A 134 17.70 3.84 -1.09
CA ILE A 134 16.76 3.03 -0.32
C ILE A 134 17.40 1.66 -0.15
N SER A 135 17.53 1.18 1.08
CA SER A 135 18.21 -0.08 1.40
C SER A 135 17.24 -1.25 1.55
N SER A 136 16.03 -1.01 2.05
CA SER A 136 14.99 -2.04 2.17
C SER A 136 13.60 -1.43 2.28
N VAL A 137 12.59 -2.20 1.87
CA VAL A 137 11.17 -1.86 1.99
C VAL A 137 10.42 -3.06 2.55
N SER A 138 9.44 -2.80 3.41
CA SER A 138 8.58 -3.84 4.00
C SER A 138 7.18 -3.31 4.32
N LEU A 139 6.22 -4.22 4.31
CA LEU A 139 4.86 -3.97 4.76
C LEU A 139 4.71 -4.41 6.22
N GLY A 140 4.17 -3.53 7.07
CA GLY A 140 3.84 -3.85 8.45
C GLY A 140 2.50 -4.60 8.61
N PRO A 141 2.05 -4.83 9.86
CA PRO A 141 0.70 -5.27 10.12
C PRO A 141 -0.32 -4.15 9.81
N PRO A 142 -1.57 -4.47 9.44
CA PRO A 142 -2.61 -3.48 9.20
C PRO A 142 -2.91 -2.71 10.47
N VAL A 143 -2.71 -1.40 10.43
CA VAL A 143 -2.97 -0.50 11.56
C VAL A 143 -3.89 0.63 11.17
N ARG A 144 -4.66 1.12 12.13
CA ARG A 144 -5.38 2.38 11.96
C ARG A 144 -4.38 3.52 11.93
N PHE A 145 -4.33 4.24 10.81
CA PHE A 145 -3.46 5.39 10.64
C PHE A 145 -4.27 6.67 10.82
N ASP A 146 -4.51 7.05 12.08
CA ASP A 146 -5.11 8.33 12.36
C ASP A 146 -4.02 9.40 12.26
N SER A 147 -4.26 10.45 11.47
CA SER A 147 -3.34 11.56 11.21
C SER A 147 -2.91 12.36 12.46
N SER A 148 -3.51 12.06 13.63
CA SER A 148 -3.13 12.60 14.94
C SER A 148 -2.15 11.71 15.72
N SER A 149 -1.98 10.44 15.32
CA SER A 149 -0.95 9.56 15.86
C SER A 149 0.34 9.87 15.13
N SER A 150 1.21 10.63 15.79
CA SER A 150 2.58 10.91 15.35
C SER A 150 3.19 9.67 14.70
N LEU A 151 3.78 9.85 13.51
CA LEU A 151 4.45 8.86 12.65
C LEU A 151 5.64 8.12 13.30
N ARG A 152 5.70 8.12 14.63
CA ARG A 152 6.60 7.33 15.45
C ARG A 152 5.81 6.20 16.08
N PRO A 153 5.87 4.99 15.52
CA PRO A 153 5.81 3.83 16.39
C PRO A 153 7.07 3.92 17.26
N ASP A 154 6.98 4.62 18.40
CA ASP A 154 7.99 4.51 19.44
C ASP A 154 8.03 3.03 19.82
N LEU A 155 9.04 2.33 19.30
CA LEU A 155 9.53 1.06 19.85
C LEU A 155 10.24 1.28 21.20
N SER A 156 10.07 2.46 21.81
CA SER A 156 10.60 2.87 23.10
C SER A 156 9.50 3.42 24.02
N SER A 157 8.47 2.62 24.30
CA SER A 157 7.56 2.90 25.42
C SER A 157 8.02 2.14 26.66
N SER A 158 9.12 2.59 27.26
CA SER A 158 9.39 2.39 28.68
C SER A 158 8.53 3.38 29.49
N SER A 159 7.78 2.86 30.47
CA SER A 159 7.02 3.55 31.54
C SER A 159 5.79 4.35 31.06
N SER A 160 4.60 4.32 31.68
CA SER A 160 4.13 3.72 32.93
C SER A 160 2.60 3.86 32.94
N SER A 161 1.87 2.79 32.65
CA SER A 161 0.51 2.62 33.17
C SER A 161 0.16 1.14 33.16
N SER A 162 -0.09 0.64 34.36
CA SER A 162 -0.36 -0.74 34.71
C SER A 162 -1.73 -1.17 34.24
N SER A 163 -1.84 -1.59 32.98
CA SER A 163 -2.94 -2.43 32.51
C SER A 163 -2.46 -3.28 31.35
N SER A 164 -2.24 -4.57 31.62
CA SER A 164 -2.11 -5.69 30.67
C SER A 164 -1.37 -5.40 29.33
N PRO A 165 -0.12 -5.88 29.15
CA PRO A 165 0.76 -5.56 28.02
C PRO A 165 0.31 -6.08 26.64
N SER A 166 -0.84 -6.76 26.55
CA SER A 166 -1.42 -7.22 25.27
C SER A 166 -2.48 -6.28 24.68
N SER A 167 -3.04 -5.35 25.46
CA SER A 167 -4.28 -4.66 25.05
C SER A 167 -4.09 -3.40 24.20
N SER A 168 -2.89 -2.81 24.14
CA SER A 168 -2.64 -1.58 23.39
C SER A 168 -2.29 -1.84 21.91
N LEU A 169 -1.54 -2.91 21.62
CA LEU A 169 -1.23 -3.31 20.24
C LEU A 169 -2.45 -3.90 19.52
N ASP A 170 -3.24 -4.71 20.22
CA ASP A 170 -4.48 -5.29 19.66
C ASP A 170 -5.54 -4.22 19.36
N ARG A 171 -5.51 -3.08 20.06
CA ARG A 171 -6.43 -1.95 19.80
C ARG A 171 -6.10 -1.16 18.53
N LEU A 172 -4.87 -1.27 18.01
CA LEU A 172 -4.45 -0.59 16.78
C LEU A 172 -4.55 -1.49 15.54
N LEU A 173 -4.65 -2.81 15.73
CA LEU A 173 -4.81 -3.75 14.63
C LEU A 173 -6.16 -3.57 13.98
N LEU A 174 -6.13 -3.26 12.70
CA LEU A 174 -7.32 -2.97 11.93
C LEU A 174 -7.97 -4.30 11.49
N LEU A 175 -9.30 -4.40 11.57
CA LEU A 175 -10.04 -5.54 11.04
C LEU A 175 -10.77 -5.15 9.74
N PRO A 176 -10.84 -6.04 8.72
CA PRO A 176 -11.55 -5.73 7.48
C PRO A 176 -13.01 -5.34 7.67
N ARG A 177 -13.70 -5.94 8.66
CA ARG A 177 -15.10 -5.59 8.97
C ARG A 177 -15.23 -4.16 9.50
N GLN A 178 -14.37 -3.76 10.41
CA GLN A 178 -14.35 -2.41 10.97
C GLN A 178 -14.06 -1.36 9.90
N CYS A 179 -13.15 -1.66 8.95
CA CYS A 179 -12.87 -0.77 7.82
C CYS A 179 -14.12 -0.48 7.00
N ARG A 180 -14.92 -1.51 6.71
CA ARG A 180 -16.18 -1.35 5.96
C ARG A 180 -17.19 -0.51 6.74
N GLU A 181 -17.33 -0.76 8.04
CA GLU A 181 -18.29 -0.04 8.90
C GLU A 181 -17.89 1.41 9.16
N SER A 182 -16.59 1.72 9.15
CA SER A 182 -16.05 3.07 9.42
C SER A 182 -15.60 3.82 8.17
N HIS A 183 -15.86 3.27 6.98
CA HIS A 183 -15.43 3.83 5.68
C HIS A 183 -13.93 4.12 5.60
N LEU A 184 -13.11 3.23 6.18
CA LEU A 184 -11.65 3.31 6.17
C LEU A 184 -11.06 2.34 5.14
N THR A 185 -9.85 2.65 4.67
CA THR A 185 -9.07 1.73 3.84
C THR A 185 -8.36 0.70 4.72
N TYR A 186 -8.49 -0.58 4.38
CA TYR A 186 -7.73 -1.64 5.02
C TYR A 186 -6.31 -1.66 4.46
N GLY A 187 -5.37 -1.05 5.17
CA GLY A 187 -3.99 -0.88 4.71
C GLY A 187 -2.94 -1.20 5.77
N SER A 188 -1.74 -1.47 5.28
CA SER A 188 -0.51 -1.72 6.04
C SER A 188 0.45 -0.54 5.89
N PRO A 189 1.19 -0.15 6.95
CA PRO A 189 2.22 0.87 6.85
C PRO A 189 3.39 0.37 6.01
N LEU A 190 3.73 1.16 4.99
CA LEU A 190 4.89 0.95 4.13
C LEU A 190 6.13 1.52 4.83
N LYS A 191 6.98 0.63 5.32
CA LYS A 191 8.24 0.96 6.00
C LYS A 191 9.38 0.94 4.99
N VAL A 192 10.13 2.02 4.93
CA VAL A 192 11.27 2.22 4.03
C VAL A 192 12.51 2.55 4.85
N SER A 193 13.57 1.80 4.63
CA SER A 193 14.90 2.09 5.17
C SER A 193 15.68 2.93 4.17
N PHE A 194 16.04 4.13 4.56
CA PHE A 194 16.93 5.01 3.81
C PHE A 194 18.35 4.87 4.32
N LEU A 195 19.30 4.91 3.40
CA LEU A 195 20.73 4.89 3.66
C LEU A 195 21.35 6.16 3.07
N LEU A 196 21.99 6.94 3.93
CA LEU A 196 22.73 8.14 3.59
C LEU A 196 24.21 7.85 3.82
N SER A 197 25.06 8.03 2.81
CA SER A 197 26.51 7.90 2.96
C SER A 197 27.24 9.12 2.42
N ARG A 198 28.16 9.69 3.20
CA ARG A 198 29.00 10.81 2.75
C ARG A 198 30.36 10.30 2.26
N ASN A 199 30.79 10.74 1.09
CA ASN A 199 32.03 10.25 0.49
C ASN A 199 33.28 10.71 1.27
N LYS A 200 33.30 11.96 1.74
CA LYS A 200 34.47 12.53 2.42
C LYS A 200 34.89 11.79 3.70
N ASP A 201 33.91 11.42 4.52
CA ASP A 201 34.17 10.82 5.84
C ASP A 201 33.91 9.30 5.85
N GLY A 202 33.34 8.75 4.77
CA GLY A 202 32.89 7.35 4.70
C GLY A 202 31.73 7.01 5.65
N SER A 203 31.15 8.01 6.33
CA SER A 203 30.09 7.79 7.32
C SER A 203 28.79 7.36 6.64
N THR A 204 28.11 6.39 7.25
CA THR A 204 26.81 5.87 6.80
C THR A 204 25.76 6.01 7.89
N LEU A 205 24.64 6.63 7.56
CA LEU A 205 23.46 6.76 8.42
C LEU A 205 22.31 5.98 7.81
N ARG A 206 21.72 5.06 8.58
CA ARG A 206 20.48 4.36 8.21
C ARG A 206 19.32 4.96 9.00
N LYS A 207 18.20 5.20 8.33
CA LYS A 207 16.98 5.69 8.96
C LYS A 207 15.75 4.97 8.39
N ASP A 208 14.94 4.41 9.26
CA ASP A 208 13.69 3.76 8.88
C ASP A 208 12.53 4.75 9.05
N LEU A 209 11.68 4.84 8.03
CA LEU A 209 10.54 5.75 7.99
C LEU A 209 9.29 5.03 7.47
N ILE A 210 8.14 5.40 7.99
CA ILE A 210 6.85 5.05 7.38
C ILE A 210 6.54 6.11 6.33
N VAL A 211 6.46 5.71 5.07
CA VAL A 211 6.26 6.64 3.94
C VAL A 211 4.81 6.70 3.46
N GLY A 212 3.96 5.80 3.94
CA GLY A 212 2.55 5.75 3.58
C GLY A 212 1.87 4.46 3.98
N LEU A 213 0.70 4.22 3.40
CA LEU A 213 -0.10 3.01 3.58
C LEU A 213 -0.26 2.29 2.24
N ALA A 214 -0.02 0.98 2.24
CA ALA A 214 -0.31 0.10 1.13
C ALA A 214 -1.62 -0.66 1.39
N PRO A 215 -2.57 -0.70 0.44
CA PRO A 215 -3.77 -1.52 0.57
C PRO A 215 -3.41 -2.99 0.77
N LEU A 216 -4.12 -3.67 1.68
CA LEU A 216 -3.92 -5.09 1.93
C LEU A 216 -5.01 -5.95 1.34
N MET A 217 -4.62 -7.09 0.80
CA MET A 217 -5.56 -8.12 0.39
C MET A 217 -6.11 -8.86 1.61
N VAL A 218 -7.44 -8.95 1.71
CA VAL A 218 -8.11 -9.75 2.75
C VAL A 218 -7.75 -11.23 2.55
N LYS A 219 -7.55 -11.97 3.64
CA LYS A 219 -7.05 -13.37 3.66
C LYS A 219 -5.57 -13.59 3.29
N SER A 220 -4.83 -12.53 2.94
CA SER A 220 -3.37 -12.61 2.77
C SER A 220 -2.64 -12.93 4.08
N ASN A 221 -1.35 -13.21 3.97
CA ASN A 221 -0.47 -13.49 5.09
C ASN A 221 -0.36 -12.34 6.10
N LEU A 222 -0.49 -11.11 5.61
CA LEU A 222 -0.47 -9.88 6.42
C LEU A 222 -1.85 -9.51 6.98
N CYS A 223 -2.92 -10.20 6.57
CA CYS A 223 -4.26 -9.96 7.07
C CYS A 223 -4.41 -10.46 8.52
N THR A 224 -4.98 -9.63 9.38
CA THR A 224 -5.29 -9.96 10.78
C THR A 224 -6.34 -11.06 10.94
N THR A 225 -7.17 -11.26 9.91
CA THR A 225 -8.21 -12.28 9.89
C THR A 225 -7.85 -13.36 8.86
N ARG A 226 -7.03 -14.33 9.27
CA ARG A 226 -6.79 -15.56 8.50
C ARG A 226 -7.94 -16.53 8.72
#